data_AF-A0A0U0RA02-F1
#
_entry.id   AF-A0A0U0RA02-F1
#
_cell.length_a   1.000
_cell.length_b   1.000
_cell.length_c   1.000
_cell.angle_alpha   90.00
_cell.angle_beta   90.00
_cell.angle_gamma   90.00
#
_symmetry.space_group_name_H-M   'P 1'
#
loop_
_entity.id
_entity.type
_entity.pdbx_description
1 polymer ?
#
loop_
_entity_poly.entity_id
_entity_poly.type
_entity_poly.pdbx_seq_one_letter_code
_entity_poly.pdbx_strand_id
1 'polypeptide(L)'
;MAGRVGALSGLAPEHNALHLVYITMTGSAIAAQRLLALDPAEVTVVTFQLSELCEQIAQEATAGLADLSDPLLDTLAQRHDERVRPLFVS
;
A
#
# COMPACT_ATOMS: atom_id res chain seq x y z
N MET A 1 0.57 12.10 -7.61
CA MET A 1 0.19 13.43 -7.08
C MET A 1 0.79 13.70 -5.70
N ALA A 2 0.67 12.77 -4.74
CA ALA A 2 1.13 12.95 -3.36
C ALA A 2 2.61 13.36 -3.20
N GLY A 3 3.54 12.79 -3.98
CA GLY A 3 4.96 13.19 -3.94
C GLY A 3 5.19 14.69 -4.20
N ARG A 4 4.54 15.23 -5.25
CA ARG A 4 4.64 16.66 -5.59
C ARG A 4 3.95 17.56 -4.57
N VAL A 5 2.81 17.12 -4.03
CA VAL A 5 2.11 17.87 -2.97
C VAL A 5 2.98 17.93 -1.71
N GLY A 6 3.55 16.81 -1.27
CA GLY A 6 4.45 16.77 -0.11
C GLY A 6 5.64 17.72 -0.25
N ALA A 7 6.27 17.74 -1.43
CA ALA A 7 7.37 18.66 -1.71
C ALA A 7 6.95 20.14 -1.62
N LEU A 8 5.81 20.52 -2.21
CA LEU A 8 5.28 21.90 -2.15
C LEU A 8 4.85 22.31 -0.73
N SER A 9 4.45 21.34 0.10
CA SER A 9 4.08 21.56 1.49
C SER A 9 5.27 21.56 2.46
N GLY A 10 6.51 21.36 1.97
CA GLY A 10 7.71 21.35 2.81
C GLY A 10 7.86 20.09 3.68
N LEU A 11 7.16 19.00 3.35
CA LEU A 11 7.32 17.73 4.05
C LEU A 11 8.64 17.06 3.65
N ALA A 12 9.33 16.48 4.63
CA ALA A 12 10.46 15.62 4.35
C ALA A 12 10.01 14.41 3.50
N PRO A 13 10.72 14.04 2.42
CA PRO A 13 10.36 12.93 1.56
C PRO A 13 10.10 11.63 2.31
N GLU A 14 10.87 11.36 3.36
CA GLU A 14 10.81 10.17 4.21
C GLU A 14 9.47 10.09 4.95
N HIS A 15 9.00 11.21 5.52
CA HIS A 15 7.70 11.26 6.19
C HIS A 15 6.54 11.05 5.22
N ASN A 16 6.64 11.64 4.02
CA ASN A 16 5.61 11.46 2.99
C ASN A 16 5.59 10.01 2.47
N ALA A 17 6.77 9.41 2.23
CA ALA A 17 6.91 8.02 1.83
C ALA A 17 6.36 7.07 2.90
N LEU A 18 6.75 7.25 4.16
CA LEU A 18 6.26 6.43 5.28
C LEU A 18 4.75 6.51 5.42
N HIS A 19 4.19 7.72 5.37
CA HIS A 19 2.74 7.90 5.41
C HIS A 19 2.04 7.15 4.27
N LEU A 20 2.53 7.28 3.03
CA LEU A 20 1.97 6.59 1.87
C LEU A 20 2.02 5.06 2.01
N VAL A 21 3.18 4.52 2.40
CA VAL A 21 3.35 3.07 2.60
C VAL A 21 2.38 2.56 3.67
N TYR A 22 2.27 3.28 4.80
CA TYR A 22 1.43 2.88 5.92
C TYR A 22 -0.07 2.91 5.58
N ILE A 23 -0.55 3.96 4.91
CA ILE A 23 -1.97 4.04 4.50
C ILE A 23 -2.32 3.00 3.43
N THR A 24 -1.37 2.66 2.55
CA THR A 24 -1.57 1.61 1.54
C THR A 24 -1.63 0.22 2.20
N MET A 25 -0.73 -0.07 3.13
CA MET A 25 -0.72 -1.32 3.90
C MET A 25 -2.02 -1.48 4.71
N THR A 26 -2.38 -0.46 5.49
CA THR A 26 -3.60 -0.48 6.31
C THR A 26 -4.87 -0.53 5.47
N GLY A 27 -4.93 0.17 4.33
CA GLY A 27 -6.03 0.06 3.37
C GLY A 27 -6.22 -1.37 2.85
N SER A 28 -5.12 -2.03 2.49
CA SER A 28 -5.14 -3.43 2.05
C SER A 28 -5.58 -4.39 3.17
N ALA A 29 -5.08 -4.18 4.39
CA ALA A 29 -5.46 -4.98 5.56
C ALA A 29 -6.96 -4.86 5.88
N ILE A 30 -7.53 -3.65 5.82
CA ILE A 30 -8.97 -3.41 6.03
C ILE A 30 -9.81 -4.07 4.93
N ALA A 31 -9.36 -4.00 3.67
CA ALA A 31 -10.04 -4.67 2.56
C ALA A 31 -10.04 -6.19 2.76
N ALA A 32 -8.89 -6.78 3.10
CA ALA A 32 -8.76 -8.21 3.38
C ALA A 32 -9.65 -8.65 4.55
N GLN A 33 -9.66 -7.89 5.64
CA GLN A 33 -10.53 -8.14 6.79
C GLN A 33 -12.00 -8.30 6.37
N ARG A 34 -12.50 -7.37 5.54
CA ARG A 34 -13.89 -7.38 5.11
C ARG A 34 -14.20 -8.50 4.11
N LEU A 35 -13.30 -8.76 3.18
CA LEU A 35 -13.52 -9.73 2.10
C LEU A 35 -13.38 -11.17 2.54
N LEU A 36 -12.47 -11.41 3.48
CA LEU A 36 -12.17 -12.74 4.00
C LEU A 36 -12.81 -12.99 5.37
N ALA A 37 -13.57 -12.02 5.89
CA ALA A 37 -14.20 -12.07 7.21
C ALA A 37 -13.21 -12.40 8.35
N LEU A 38 -12.03 -11.75 8.33
CA LEU A 38 -10.98 -11.95 9.34
C LEU A 38 -11.35 -11.28 10.67
N ASP A 39 -10.74 -11.76 11.76
CA ASP A 39 -10.84 -11.13 13.06
C ASP A 39 -10.15 -9.74 13.06
N PRO A 40 -10.87 -8.65 13.38
CA PRO A 40 -10.28 -7.33 13.52
C PRO A 40 -9.08 -7.27 14.49
N ALA A 41 -9.08 -8.06 15.55
CA ALA A 41 -8.00 -8.08 16.53
C ALA A 41 -6.71 -8.66 15.93
N GLU A 42 -6.82 -9.76 15.19
CA GLU A 42 -5.68 -10.38 14.50
C GLU A 42 -5.12 -9.46 13.41
N VAL A 43 -6.00 -8.82 12.62
CA VAL A 43 -5.58 -7.86 11.59
C VAL A 43 -4.83 -6.67 12.21
N THR A 44 -5.25 -6.22 13.40
CA THR A 44 -4.54 -5.17 14.14
C THR A 44 -3.13 -5.62 14.55
N VAL A 45 -2.99 -6.85 15.04
CA VAL A 45 -1.69 -7.42 15.42
C VAL A 45 -0.76 -7.50 14.21
N VAL A 46 -1.23 -8.02 13.07
CA VAL A 46 -0.44 -8.11 11.84
C VAL A 46 -0.04 -6.72 11.33
N THR A 47 -0.98 -5.76 11.35
CA THR A 47 -0.70 -4.37 10.94
C THR A 47 0.43 -3.76 11.77
N PHE A 48 0.44 -4.03 13.08
CA PHE A 48 1.51 -3.58 13.97
C PHE A 48 2.84 -4.29 13.64
N GLN A 49 2.81 -5.61 13.43
CA GLN A 49 4.00 -6.37 13.06
C GLN A 49 4.62 -5.94 11.72
N LEU A 50 3.82 -5.39 10.81
CA LEU A 50 4.29 -4.87 9.52
C LEU A 50 4.86 -3.45 9.59
N SER A 51 4.84 -2.78 10.75
CA SER A 51 5.29 -1.38 10.84
C SER A 51 6.77 -1.21 10.48
N GLU A 52 7.63 -2.11 10.95
CA GLU A 52 9.07 -2.07 10.65
C GLU A 52 9.34 -2.25 9.15
N LEU A 53 8.60 -3.16 8.49
CA LEU A 53 8.69 -3.35 7.05
C LEU A 53 8.23 -2.09 6.29
N CYS A 54 7.21 -1.39 6.80
CA CYS A 54 6.77 -0.12 6.20
C CYS A 54 7.87 0.95 6.27
N GLU A 55 8.60 1.02 7.38
CA GLU A 55 9.74 1.94 7.54
C GLU A 55 10.87 1.61 6.57
N GLN A 56 11.21 0.33 6.41
CA GLN A 56 12.23 -0.12 5.46
C GLN A 56 11.87 0.23 4.01
N ILE A 57 10.64 -0.10 3.58
CA ILE A 57 10.15 0.21 2.23
C ILE A 57 10.12 1.72 1.99
N ALA A 58 9.73 2.52 2.99
CA ALA A 58 9.73 3.98 2.86
C ALA A 58 11.14 4.54 2.63
N GLN A 59 12.14 3.98 3.33
CA GLN A 59 13.54 4.37 3.15
C GLN A 59 14.08 3.96 1.77
N GLU A 60 13.72 2.78 1.28
CA GLU A 60 14.09 2.34 -0.07
C GLU A 60 13.44 3.22 -1.14
N ALA A 61 12.18 3.60 -0.96
CA ALA A 61 11.44 4.44 -1.89
C ALA A 61 12.01 5.87 -2.01
N THR A 62 12.74 6.37 -1.00
CA THR A 62 13.42 7.67 -1.06
C THR A 62 14.84 7.59 -1.62
N ALA A 63 15.42 6.39 -1.73
CA ALA A 63 16.77 6.19 -2.26
C ALA A 63 16.87 6.42 -3.78
N GLY A 64 15.76 6.32 -4.50
CA GLY A 64 15.69 6.57 -5.94
C GLY A 64 14.52 5.84 -6.61
N LEU A 65 14.35 6.07 -7.91
CA LEU A 65 13.39 5.30 -8.69
C LEU A 65 13.93 3.89 -8.90
N ALA A 66 13.13 2.89 -8.53
CA ALA A 66 13.41 1.51 -8.82
C ALA A 66 12.62 1.09 -10.09
N ASP A 67 13.31 0.47 -11.05
CA ASP A 67 12.68 -0.12 -12.24
C ASP A 67 12.22 -1.54 -11.92
N LEU A 68 11.18 -1.64 -11.08
CA LEU A 68 10.62 -2.90 -10.63
C LEU A 68 9.38 -3.22 -11.47
N SER A 69 9.40 -4.39 -12.10
CA SER A 69 8.20 -5.01 -12.67
C SER A 69 7.63 -6.05 -11.70
N ASP A 70 6.31 -6.12 -11.61
CA ASP A 70 5.60 -7.18 -10.86
C ASP A 70 4.57 -7.87 -11.77
N PRO A 71 5.02 -8.84 -12.60
CA PRO A 71 4.16 -9.52 -13.57
C PRO A 71 2.97 -10.25 -12.93
N LEU A 72 3.10 -10.67 -11.67
CA LEU A 72 2.03 -11.36 -10.96
C LEU A 72 0.92 -10.37 -10.60
N LEU A 73 1.26 -9.24 -9.99
CA LEU A 73 0.29 -8.19 -9.68
C LEU A 73 -0.35 -7.62 -10.95
N ASP A 74 0.41 -7.44 -12.03
CA ASP A 74 -0.11 -6.99 -13.33
C ASP A 74 -1.18 -7.95 -13.87
N THR A 75 -0.92 -9.26 -13.79
CA THR A 75 -1.88 -10.29 -14.23
C THR A 75 -3.13 -10.30 -13.35
N LEU A 76 -2.98 -10.12 -12.03
CA LEU A 76 -4.11 -10.08 -11.09
C LEU A 76 -4.97 -8.82 -11.30
N ALA A 77 -4.34 -7.67 -11.57
CA ALA A 77 -5.02 -6.43 -11.90
C ALA A 77 -5.85 -6.57 -13.18
N GLN A 78 -5.27 -7.14 -14.25
CA GLN A 78 -5.99 -7.38 -15.50
C GLN A 78 -7.22 -8.28 -15.30
N ARG A 79 -7.07 -9.37 -14.54
CA ARG A 79 -8.20 -10.27 -14.22
C ARG A 79 -9.27 -9.60 -13.38
N HIS A 80 -8.91 -8.63 -12.54
CA HIS A 80 -9.86 -7.85 -11.77
C HIS A 80 -10.67 -6.91 -12.67
N ASP A 81 -10.02 -6.27 -13.65
CA ASP A 81 -10.68 -5.40 -14.63
C ASP A 81 -11.68 -6.17 -15.52
N GLU A 82 -11.33 -7.40 -15.91
CA GLU A 82 -12.18 -8.28 -16.73
C GLU A 82 -13.35 -8.92 -15.95
N ARG A 83 -13.44 -8.69 -14.63
CA ARG A 83 -14.41 -9.37 -13.78
C ARG A 83 -15.81 -8.81 -14.02
N VAL A 84 -16.76 -9.68 -14.35
CA VAL A 84 -18.16 -9.30 -14.67
C VAL A 84 -18.86 -8.51 -13.55
N ARG A 85 -18.48 -8.74 -12.28
CA ARG A 85 -18.97 -8.01 -11.10
C ARG A 85 -17.81 -7.72 -10.16
N PRO A 86 -17.07 -6.62 -10.36
CA PRO A 86 -16.00 -6.25 -9.45
C PRO A 86 -16.62 -5.68 -8.16
N LEU A 87 -16.09 -6.11 -7.01
CA LEU A 87 -16.51 -5.58 -5.71
C LEU A 87 -15.87 -4.23 -5.39
N PHE A 88 -14.79 -3.87 -6.09
CA PHE A 88 -14.08 -2.61 -5.97
C PHE A 88 -13.68 -2.08 -7.34
N VAL A 89 -13.59 -0.76 -7.44
CA VAL A 89 -12.95 -0.08 -8.55
C VAL A 89 -11.42 -0.10 -8.36
N SER A 90 -10.68 -0.17 -9.46
CA SER A 90 -9.22 -0.01 -9.50
C SER A 90 -8.84 1.43 -9.86
#